data_AF-A0A383EIZ9-F1
#
_entry.id   AF-A0A383EIZ9-F1
#
_cell.length_a   1.000
_cell.length_b   1.000
_cell.length_c   1.000
_cell.angle_alpha   90.00
_cell.angle_beta   90.00
_cell.angle_gamma   90.00
#
_symmetry.space_group_name_H-M   'P 1'
#
loop_
_entity.id
_entity.type
_entity.pdbx_description
1 polymer ?
#
loop_
_entity_poly.entity_id
_entity_poly.type
_entity_poly.pdbx_seq_one_letter_code
_entity_poly.pdbx_strand_id
1 'polypeptide(L)'
;MNKSYLVTRLVTFVIILWLASSVIFILPHLAPGRNPVRERIVQQASLGSGRVEGIEKMVAAFERDYGLDKPVWQQYFTYMGKLVRLDLGLSLALYPAKVIDLIMQALPWTIGLLGISTLLAFGFGSLAGALLAWPKSPGFIQWLFPPLMVMSAVPYFLLGIFLMTVFAFMLKWFPIGGGS
;
A
#
# COMPACT_ATOMS: atom_id res chain seq x y z
N MET A 1 13.77 -10.79 28.76
CA MET A 1 13.28 -9.55 28.11
C MET A 1 12.93 -8.55 29.20
N ASN A 2 13.62 -7.41 29.28
CA ASN A 2 13.48 -6.49 30.42
C ASN A 2 12.18 -5.67 30.30
N LYS A 3 11.41 -5.48 31.39
CA LYS A 3 10.12 -4.75 31.35
C LYS A 3 10.27 -3.33 30.79
N SER A 4 11.38 -2.68 31.13
CA SER A 4 11.76 -1.37 30.60
C SER A 4 11.88 -1.33 29.07
N TYR A 5 12.39 -2.41 28.46
CA TYR A 5 12.54 -2.51 27.00
C TYR A 5 11.19 -2.60 26.28
N LEU A 6 10.27 -3.42 26.80
CA LEU A 6 8.92 -3.55 26.25
C LEU A 6 8.15 -2.22 26.31
N VAL A 7 8.21 -1.53 27.45
CA VAL A 7 7.56 -0.23 27.63
C VAL A 7 8.13 0.81 26.66
N THR A 8 9.46 0.90 26.59
CA THR A 8 10.14 1.84 25.66
C THR A 8 9.71 1.59 24.22
N ARG A 9 9.62 0.31 23.81
CA ARG A 9 9.24 -0.05 22.44
C ARG A 9 7.77 0.23 22.14
N LEU A 10 6.88 -0.02 23.10
CA LEU A 10 5.46 0.26 22.96
C LEU A 10 5.17 1.77 22.89
N VAL A 11 5.83 2.55 23.74
CA VAL A 11 5.75 4.03 23.70
C VAL A 11 6.27 4.55 22.36
N THR A 12 7.43 4.08 21.91
CA THR A 12 8.01 4.47 20.61
C THR A 12 7.06 4.13 19.46
N PHE A 13 6.44 2.95 19.49
CA PHE A 13 5.46 2.54 18.48
C PHE A 13 4.24 3.45 18.44
N VAL A 14 3.66 3.78 19.61
CA VAL A 14 2.53 4.71 19.70
C VAL A 14 2.90 6.10 19.19
N ILE A 15 4.08 6.61 19.54
CA ILE A 15 4.56 7.91 19.05
C ILE A 15 4.71 7.90 17.52
N ILE A 16 5.28 6.83 16.95
CA ILE A 16 5.43 6.69 15.50
C ILE A 16 4.07 6.69 14.81
N LEU A 17 3.10 5.90 15.31
CA LEU A 17 1.75 5.87 14.75
C LEU A 17 1.07 7.23 14.85
N TRP A 18 1.19 7.91 15.98
CA TRP A 18 0.62 9.22 16.20
C TRP A 18 1.22 10.28 15.27
N LEU A 19 2.55 10.32 15.12
CA LEU A 19 3.24 11.22 14.20
C LEU A 19 2.85 10.91 12.74
N ALA A 20 2.89 9.65 12.32
CA ALA A 20 2.55 9.26 10.95
C ALA A 20 1.10 9.62 10.61
N SER A 21 0.15 9.29 11.48
CA SER A 21 -1.26 9.64 11.29
C SER A 21 -1.51 11.15 11.30
N SER A 22 -0.78 11.91 12.12
CA SER A 22 -0.82 13.38 12.11
C SER A 22 -0.30 13.94 10.80
N VAL A 23 0.81 13.42 10.28
CA VAL A 23 1.34 13.82 8.96
C VAL A 23 0.32 13.52 7.86
N ILE A 24 -0.27 12.32 7.86
CA ILE A 24 -1.31 11.93 6.89
C ILE A 24 -2.52 12.88 6.96
N PHE A 25 -2.89 13.34 8.16
CA PHE A 25 -3.97 14.30 8.34
C PHE A 25 -3.59 15.70 7.82
N ILE A 26 -2.38 16.18 8.13
CA ILE A 26 -1.96 17.55 7.82
C ILE A 26 -1.70 17.73 6.32
N LEU A 27 -1.13 16.72 5.64
CA LEU A 27 -0.72 16.82 4.23
C LEU A 27 -1.85 17.31 3.29
N PRO A 28 -3.08 16.76 3.33
CA PRO A 28 -4.20 17.29 2.56
C PRO A 28 -4.58 18.73 2.91
N HIS A 29 -4.47 19.13 4.19
CA HIS A 29 -4.82 20.48 4.64
C HIS A 29 -3.82 21.55 4.20
N LEU A 30 -2.56 21.15 3.92
CA LEU A 30 -1.53 22.06 3.41
C LEU A 30 -1.63 22.31 1.90
N ALA A 31 -2.40 21.50 1.16
CA ALA A 31 -2.58 21.68 -0.28
C ALA A 31 -3.58 22.81 -0.56
N PRO A 32 -3.14 24.02 -0.98
CA PRO A 32 -4.04 25.16 -1.12
C PRO A 32 -5.05 24.92 -2.25
N GLY A 33 -6.32 25.19 -1.99
CA GLY A 33 -7.39 25.13 -2.99
C GLY A 33 -7.86 23.72 -3.40
N ARG A 34 -7.34 22.65 -2.77
CA ARG A 34 -7.78 21.28 -3.03
C ARG A 34 -8.78 20.82 -1.97
N ASN A 35 -10.03 20.64 -2.39
CA ASN A 35 -10.99 19.87 -1.63
C ASN A 35 -11.06 18.45 -2.24
N PRO A 36 -10.51 17.43 -1.57
CA PRO A 36 -10.44 16.07 -2.12
C PRO A 36 -11.82 15.47 -2.37
N VAL A 37 -12.85 15.87 -1.61
CA VAL A 37 -14.23 15.46 -1.83
C VAL A 37 -14.76 16.09 -3.12
N ARG A 38 -14.52 17.39 -3.32
CA ARG A 38 -14.92 18.09 -4.55
C ARG A 38 -14.24 17.54 -5.79
N GLU A 39 -12.93 17.33 -5.74
CA GLU A 39 -12.17 16.77 -6.87
C GLU A 39 -12.70 15.38 -7.27
N ARG A 40 -13.05 14.53 -6.30
CA ARG A 40 -13.60 13.20 -6.56
C ARG A 40 -15.02 13.23 -7.12
N ILE A 41 -15.89 14.08 -6.58
CA ILE A 41 -17.25 14.23 -7.11
C ILE A 41 -17.20 14.78 -8.54
N VAL A 42 -16.32 15.75 -8.82
CA VAL A 42 -16.10 16.26 -10.18
C VAL A 42 -15.54 15.16 -11.08
N GLN A 43 -14.58 14.36 -10.63
CA GLN A 43 -14.02 13.25 -11.40
C GLN A 43 -15.08 12.18 -11.72
N GLN A 44 -15.92 11.79 -10.75
CA GLN A 44 -17.01 10.84 -10.97
C GLN A 44 -18.10 11.43 -11.88
N ALA A 45 -18.46 12.69 -11.71
CA ALA A 45 -19.40 13.39 -12.59
C ALA A 45 -18.86 13.49 -14.03
N SER A 46 -17.55 13.57 -14.22
CA SER A 46 -16.90 13.56 -15.54
C SER A 46 -16.95 12.20 -16.23
N LEU A 47 -17.05 11.11 -15.47
CA LEU A 47 -17.17 9.74 -15.97
C LEU A 47 -18.63 9.34 -16.26
N GLY A 48 -19.60 10.10 -15.73
CA GLY A 48 -21.03 9.95 -16.02
C GLY A 48 -21.50 10.92 -17.12
N SER A 49 -22.33 10.46 -18.04
CA SER A 49 -22.85 11.25 -19.17
C SER A 49 -23.97 12.25 -18.80
N GLY A 50 -23.95 12.82 -17.59
CA GLY A 50 -25.00 13.71 -17.10
C GLY A 50 -24.44 14.94 -16.43
N ARG A 51 -24.93 16.12 -16.81
CA ARG A 51 -24.77 17.34 -15.99
C ARG A 51 -25.33 17.03 -14.61
N VAL A 52 -24.46 16.87 -13.63
CA VAL A 52 -24.87 16.72 -12.23
C VAL A 52 -25.26 18.12 -11.75
N GLU A 53 -26.48 18.56 -12.06
CA GLU A 53 -27.10 19.68 -11.36
C GLU A 53 -27.08 19.35 -9.87
N GLY A 54 -26.39 20.18 -9.07
CA GLY A 54 -26.26 19.95 -7.63
C GLY A 54 -24.95 19.31 -7.16
N ILE A 55 -23.87 19.28 -7.97
CA ILE A 55 -22.51 18.93 -7.47
C ILE A 55 -22.18 19.68 -6.19
N GLU A 56 -22.42 20.99 -6.14
CA GLU A 56 -22.14 21.80 -4.95
C GLU A 56 -23.01 21.39 -3.74
N LYS A 57 -24.23 20.90 -3.96
CA LYS A 57 -25.08 20.35 -2.87
C LYS A 57 -24.57 18.99 -2.38
N MET A 58 -24.12 18.13 -3.30
CA MET A 58 -23.46 16.86 -2.95
C MET A 58 -22.16 17.10 -2.19
N VAL A 59 -21.32 18.02 -2.68
CA VAL A 59 -20.06 18.42 -2.01
C VAL A 59 -20.35 18.92 -0.60
N ALA A 60 -21.30 19.83 -0.42
CA ALA A 60 -21.67 20.34 0.89
C ALA A 60 -22.27 19.27 1.83
N ALA A 61 -23.01 18.29 1.30
CA ALA A 61 -23.51 17.17 2.08
C ALA A 61 -22.35 16.26 2.54
N PHE A 62 -21.46 15.90 1.63
CA PHE A 62 -20.28 15.11 1.97
C PHE A 62 -19.33 15.86 2.92
N GLU A 63 -19.14 17.16 2.75
CA GLU A 63 -18.36 17.98 3.70
C GLU A 63 -18.91 17.90 5.11
N ARG A 64 -20.24 17.98 5.28
CA ARG A 64 -20.87 17.76 6.59
C ARG A 64 -20.71 16.35 7.10
N ASP A 65 -20.91 15.34 6.25
CA ASP A 65 -20.81 13.93 6.64
C ASP A 65 -19.37 13.57 7.07
N TYR A 66 -18.37 14.17 6.43
CA TYR A 66 -16.96 14.04 6.79
C TYR A 66 -16.52 15.02 7.89
N GLY A 67 -17.38 15.96 8.31
CA GLY A 67 -17.09 16.97 9.33
C GLY A 67 -16.06 18.01 8.91
N LEU A 68 -15.88 18.21 7.60
CA LEU A 68 -14.97 19.19 7.01
C LEU A 68 -15.41 20.64 7.24
N ASP A 69 -16.67 20.84 7.67
CA ASP A 69 -17.25 22.12 8.07
C ASP A 69 -16.79 22.58 9.47
N LYS A 70 -16.15 21.71 10.25
CA LYS A 70 -15.71 22.00 11.62
C LYS A 70 -14.31 22.62 11.65
N PRO A 71 -13.93 23.33 12.73
CA PRO A 71 -12.55 23.77 12.93
C PRO A 71 -11.54 22.62 12.81
N VAL A 72 -10.38 22.86 12.21
CA VAL A 72 -9.35 21.84 11.92
C VAL A 72 -8.97 21.00 13.15
N TRP A 73 -8.91 21.61 14.34
CA TRP A 73 -8.63 20.89 15.58
C TRP A 73 -9.70 19.85 15.91
N GLN A 74 -10.99 20.14 15.68
CA GLN A 74 -12.09 19.19 15.89
C GLN A 74 -12.03 18.05 14.88
N GLN A 75 -11.70 18.35 13.63
CA GLN A 75 -11.49 17.36 12.58
C GLN A 75 -10.39 16.39 12.99
N TYR A 76 -9.26 16.91 13.49
CA TYR A 76 -8.13 16.13 13.96
C TYR A 76 -8.50 15.18 15.12
N PHE A 77 -9.14 15.67 16.18
CA PHE A 77 -9.55 14.81 17.30
C PHE A 77 -10.60 13.78 16.89
N THR A 78 -11.51 14.14 15.99
CA THR A 78 -12.50 13.20 15.44
C THR A 78 -11.80 12.10 14.63
N TYR A 79 -10.85 12.46 13.77
CA TYR A 79 -10.04 11.54 12.97
C TYR A 79 -9.21 10.60 13.86
N MET A 80 -8.49 11.13 14.85
CA MET A 80 -7.74 10.33 15.83
C MET A 80 -8.67 9.38 16.61
N GLY A 81 -9.84 9.85 17.04
CA GLY A 81 -10.82 9.03 17.76
C GLY A 81 -11.37 7.88 16.91
N LYS A 82 -11.62 8.12 15.62
CA LYS A 82 -12.03 7.09 14.66
C LYS A 82 -10.91 6.06 14.44
N LEU A 83 -9.66 6.51 14.25
CA LEU A 83 -8.50 5.64 14.08
C LEU A 83 -8.29 4.68 15.26
N VAL A 84 -8.41 5.16 16.50
CA VAL A 84 -8.27 4.32 17.71
C VAL A 84 -9.35 3.23 17.76
N ARG A 85 -10.53 3.49 17.19
CA ARG A 85 -11.63 2.51 17.06
C ARG A 85 -11.52 1.66 15.79
N LEU A 86 -10.44 1.80 15.02
CA LEU A 86 -10.24 1.17 13.71
C LEU A 86 -11.33 1.53 12.69
N ASP A 87 -12.01 2.66 12.88
CA ASP A 87 -12.92 3.24 11.90
C ASP A 87 -12.10 4.07 10.91
N LEU A 88 -11.74 3.45 9.79
CA LEU A 88 -10.99 4.09 8.71
C LEU A 88 -11.92 4.85 7.73
N GLY A 89 -13.23 4.82 7.96
CA GLY A 89 -14.22 5.44 7.09
C GLY A 89 -14.37 4.77 5.71
N LEU A 90 -14.86 5.55 4.76
CA LEU A 90 -15.17 5.12 3.40
C LEU A 90 -14.05 5.47 2.42
N SER A 91 -13.85 4.63 1.43
CA SER A 91 -12.93 4.88 0.34
C SER A 91 -13.47 5.96 -0.58
N LEU A 92 -12.74 7.08 -0.71
CA LEU A 92 -13.04 8.11 -1.71
C LEU A 92 -12.79 7.62 -3.15
N ALA A 93 -12.00 6.56 -3.33
CA ALA A 93 -11.71 5.99 -4.64
C ALA A 93 -12.73 4.94 -5.08
N LEU A 94 -13.24 4.17 -4.13
CA LEU A 94 -14.14 3.03 -4.34
C LEU A 94 -15.40 3.22 -3.49
N TYR A 95 -16.04 4.38 -3.59
CA TYR A 95 -17.25 4.67 -2.81
C TYR A 95 -18.42 3.78 -3.27
N PRO A 96 -19.25 3.21 -2.38
CA PRO A 96 -19.30 3.40 -0.90
C PRO A 96 -18.56 2.31 -0.10
N ALA A 97 -17.50 1.69 -0.62
CA ALA A 97 -16.77 0.65 0.11
C ALA A 97 -16.06 1.21 1.35
N LYS A 98 -16.09 0.46 2.46
CA LYS A 98 -15.32 0.81 3.67
C LYS A 98 -13.85 0.48 3.44
N VAL A 99 -12.97 1.34 3.95
CA VAL A 99 -11.52 1.14 3.82
C VAL A 99 -11.07 -0.15 4.50
N ILE A 100 -11.66 -0.49 5.65
CA ILE A 100 -11.31 -1.72 6.38
C ILE A 100 -11.62 -2.98 5.57
N ASP A 101 -12.72 -3.00 4.82
CA ASP A 101 -13.11 -4.16 4.01
C ASP A 101 -12.12 -4.37 2.84
N LEU A 102 -11.70 -3.26 2.21
CA LEU A 102 -10.68 -3.29 1.15
C LEU A 102 -9.33 -3.80 1.68
N ILE A 103 -8.93 -3.36 2.88
CA ILE A 103 -7.72 -3.85 3.53
C ILE A 103 -7.85 -5.34 3.80
N MET A 104 -8.96 -5.79 4.38
CA MET A 104 -9.19 -7.20 4.70
C MET A 104 -9.24 -8.10 3.46
N GLN A 105 -9.73 -7.59 2.33
CA GLN A 105 -9.69 -8.31 1.05
C GLN A 105 -8.26 -8.45 0.51
N ALA A 106 -7.44 -7.40 0.63
CA ALA A 106 -6.07 -7.40 0.13
C ALA A 106 -5.07 -8.11 1.06
N LEU A 107 -5.40 -8.23 2.36
CA LEU A 107 -4.49 -8.71 3.39
C LEU A 107 -4.02 -10.16 3.16
N PRO A 108 -4.89 -11.15 2.85
CA PRO A 108 -4.46 -12.53 2.63
C PRO A 108 -3.52 -12.66 1.44
N TRP A 109 -3.78 -11.94 0.36
CA TRP A 109 -2.94 -11.91 -0.83
C TRP A 109 -1.57 -11.31 -0.53
N THR A 110 -1.53 -10.21 0.22
CA THR A 110 -0.28 -9.56 0.63
C THR A 110 0.56 -10.47 1.51
N ILE A 111 -0.06 -11.09 2.52
CA ILE A 111 0.61 -12.02 3.44
C ILE A 111 1.09 -13.26 2.67
N GLY A 112 0.24 -13.84 1.83
CA GLY A 112 0.58 -15.01 1.03
C GLY A 112 1.75 -14.74 0.08
N LEU A 113 1.70 -13.62 -0.65
CA LEU A 113 2.76 -13.23 -1.57
C LEU A 113 4.07 -12.96 -0.83
N LEU A 114 4.04 -12.13 0.22
CA LEU A 114 5.23 -11.82 1.02
C LEU A 114 5.81 -13.07 1.68
N GLY A 115 4.96 -13.94 2.22
CA GLY A 115 5.37 -15.18 2.87
C GLY A 115 6.08 -16.11 1.90
N ILE A 116 5.43 -16.41 0.76
CA ILE A 116 6.00 -17.28 -0.27
C ILE A 116 7.28 -16.67 -0.84
N SER A 117 7.28 -15.37 -1.18
CA SER A 117 8.47 -14.71 -1.73
C SER A 117 9.63 -14.72 -0.75
N THR A 118 9.37 -14.49 0.54
CA THR A 118 10.41 -14.51 1.59
C THR A 118 10.98 -15.90 1.77
N LEU A 119 10.13 -16.93 1.82
CA LEU A 119 10.58 -18.32 1.96
C LEU A 119 11.42 -18.76 0.76
N LEU A 120 10.99 -18.44 -0.45
CA LEU A 120 11.74 -18.75 -1.67
C LEU A 120 13.06 -17.97 -1.72
N ALA A 121 13.05 -16.65 -1.45
CA ALA A 121 14.25 -15.83 -1.46
C ALA A 121 15.25 -16.29 -0.40
N PHE A 122 14.79 -16.59 0.82
CA PHE A 122 15.62 -17.12 1.89
C PHE A 122 16.19 -18.50 1.53
N GLY A 123 15.36 -19.42 1.02
CA GLY A 123 15.77 -20.76 0.63
C GLY A 123 16.78 -20.75 -0.51
N PHE A 124 16.42 -20.17 -1.66
CA PHE A 124 17.31 -20.09 -2.82
C PHE A 124 18.55 -19.25 -2.55
N GLY A 125 18.40 -18.11 -1.87
CA GLY A 125 19.53 -17.24 -1.53
C GLY A 125 20.53 -17.92 -0.60
N SER A 126 20.04 -18.61 0.44
CA SER A 126 20.90 -19.33 1.38
C SER A 126 21.60 -20.52 0.71
N LEU A 127 20.88 -21.29 -0.12
CA LEU A 127 21.46 -22.41 -0.87
C LEU A 127 22.51 -21.94 -1.87
N ALA A 128 22.21 -20.88 -2.64
CA ALA A 128 23.15 -20.28 -3.58
C ALA A 128 24.42 -19.78 -2.86
N GLY A 129 24.25 -19.06 -1.75
CA GLY A 129 25.36 -18.58 -0.93
C GLY A 129 26.20 -19.70 -0.36
N ALA A 130 25.57 -20.75 0.18
CA ALA A 130 26.25 -21.92 0.72
C ALA A 130 27.04 -22.67 -0.37
N LEU A 131 26.44 -22.87 -1.55
CA LEU A 131 27.09 -23.53 -2.69
C LEU A 131 28.26 -22.72 -3.25
N LEU A 132 28.17 -21.38 -3.28
CA LEU A 132 29.28 -20.54 -3.72
C LEU A 132 30.44 -20.52 -2.71
N ALA A 133 30.15 -20.58 -1.42
CA ALA A 133 31.15 -20.63 -0.36
C ALA A 133 31.79 -22.03 -0.21
N TRP A 134 31.19 -23.08 -0.79
CA TRP A 134 31.65 -24.45 -0.62
C TRP A 134 32.90 -24.75 -1.47
N PRO A 135 34.03 -25.19 -0.88
CA PRO A 135 35.29 -25.38 -1.61
C PRO A 135 35.24 -26.42 -2.75
N LYS A 136 34.32 -27.40 -2.67
CA LYS A 136 34.15 -28.45 -3.67
C LYS A 136 32.99 -28.18 -4.65
N SER A 137 32.48 -26.96 -4.69
CA SER A 137 31.37 -26.60 -5.58
C SER A 137 31.77 -26.79 -7.05
N PRO A 138 30.92 -27.39 -7.89
CA PRO A 138 31.17 -27.49 -9.32
C PRO A 138 31.48 -26.13 -9.96
N GLY A 139 32.49 -26.07 -10.83
CA GLY A 139 32.93 -24.80 -11.43
C GLY A 139 31.83 -24.04 -12.20
N PHE A 140 30.83 -24.75 -12.73
CA PHE A 140 29.66 -24.12 -13.36
C PHE A 140 28.84 -23.26 -12.38
N ILE A 141 28.76 -23.63 -11.10
CA ILE A 141 28.04 -22.84 -10.07
C ILE A 141 28.74 -21.49 -9.86
N GLN A 142 30.08 -21.50 -9.83
CA GLN A 142 30.89 -20.29 -9.69
C GLN A 142 30.77 -19.35 -10.89
N TRP A 143 30.41 -19.87 -12.07
CA TRP A 143 30.16 -19.06 -13.26
C TRP A 143 28.71 -18.59 -13.39
N LEU A 144 27.74 -19.42 -12.97
CA LEU A 144 26.31 -19.18 -13.16
C LEU A 144 25.74 -18.10 -12.22
N PHE A 145 26.11 -18.12 -10.93
CA PHE A 145 25.46 -17.27 -9.93
C PHE A 145 25.94 -15.80 -9.88
N PRO A 146 27.22 -15.45 -10.11
CA PRO A 146 27.64 -14.05 -10.09
C PRO A 146 26.90 -13.15 -11.11
N PRO A 147 26.65 -13.58 -12.37
CA PRO A 147 25.80 -12.81 -13.30
C PRO A 147 24.37 -12.63 -12.80
N LEU A 148 23.80 -13.62 -12.11
CA LEU A 148 22.47 -13.50 -11.52
C LEU A 148 22.44 -12.47 -10.38
N MET A 149 23.55 -12.29 -9.65
CA MET A 149 23.65 -11.22 -8.67
C MET A 149 23.66 -9.82 -9.30
N VAL A 150 24.14 -9.67 -10.53
CA VAL A 150 24.02 -8.39 -11.27
C VAL A 150 22.57 -8.04 -11.57
N MET A 151 21.67 -9.04 -11.67
CA MET A 151 20.23 -8.78 -11.79
C MET A 151 19.66 -8.08 -10.55
N SER A 152 20.32 -8.14 -9.39
CA SER A 152 19.90 -7.37 -8.20
C SER A 152 20.03 -5.84 -8.39
N ALA A 153 20.88 -5.40 -9.34
CA ALA A 153 21.00 -3.99 -9.71
C ALA A 153 19.86 -3.53 -10.63
N VAL A 154 19.14 -4.47 -11.25
CA VAL A 154 17.99 -4.13 -12.09
C VAL A 154 16.82 -3.72 -11.19
N PRO A 155 16.22 -2.53 -11.43
CA PRO A 155 15.02 -2.13 -10.72
C PRO A 155 13.92 -3.20 -10.83
N TYR A 156 13.36 -3.59 -9.69
CA TYR A 156 12.38 -4.69 -9.60
C TYR A 156 11.17 -4.48 -10.53
N PHE A 157 10.75 -3.24 -10.76
CA PHE A 157 9.63 -2.92 -11.64
C PHE A 157 9.93 -3.25 -13.11
N LEU A 158 11.18 -3.03 -13.57
CA LEU A 158 11.59 -3.37 -14.93
C LEU A 158 11.61 -4.89 -15.13
N LEU A 159 12.15 -5.60 -14.14
CA LEU A 159 12.14 -7.06 -14.15
C LEU A 159 10.70 -7.58 -14.16
N GLY A 160 9.81 -7.00 -13.35
CA GLY A 160 8.38 -7.34 -13.34
C GLY A 160 7.72 -7.15 -14.71
N ILE A 161 7.94 -6.01 -15.37
CA ILE A 161 7.40 -5.73 -16.72
C ILE A 161 7.96 -6.72 -17.75
N PHE A 162 9.26 -7.02 -17.71
CA PHE A 162 9.89 -8.00 -18.59
C PHE A 162 9.27 -9.39 -18.41
N LEU A 163 9.17 -9.86 -17.16
CA LEU A 163 8.58 -11.16 -16.84
C LEU A 163 7.10 -11.23 -17.28
N MET A 164 6.32 -10.18 -17.04
CA MET A 164 4.94 -10.11 -17.55
C MET A 164 4.88 -10.22 -19.08
N THR A 165 5.74 -9.49 -19.79
CA THR A 165 5.77 -9.50 -21.26
C THR A 165 6.06 -10.90 -21.80
N VAL A 166 7.06 -11.58 -21.24
CA VAL A 166 7.44 -12.92 -21.68
C VAL A 166 6.40 -13.96 -21.27
N PHE A 167 6.02 -14.01 -20.00
CA PHE A 167 5.24 -15.13 -19.45
C PHE A 167 3.73 -14.95 -19.57
N ALA A 168 3.21 -13.72 -19.49
CA ALA A 168 1.78 -13.46 -19.60
C ALA A 168 1.35 -13.11 -21.04
N PHE A 169 2.15 -12.32 -21.77
CA PHE A 169 1.76 -11.88 -23.12
C PHE A 169 2.25 -12.80 -24.24
N MET A 170 3.55 -13.14 -24.28
CA MET A 170 4.11 -13.97 -25.35
C MET A 170 3.76 -15.45 -25.15
N LEU A 171 4.11 -16.01 -23.99
CA LEU A 171 3.93 -17.43 -23.68
C LEU A 171 2.52 -17.78 -23.21
N LYS A 172 1.77 -16.81 -22.68
CA LYS A 172 0.42 -16.98 -22.11
C LYS A 172 0.32 -18.07 -21.04
N TRP A 173 1.39 -18.28 -20.28
CA TRP A 173 1.41 -19.25 -19.17
C TRP A 173 0.64 -18.75 -17.97
N PHE A 174 0.55 -17.44 -17.79
CA PHE A 174 -0.16 -16.81 -16.68
C PHE A 174 -1.20 -15.81 -17.20
N PRO A 175 -2.31 -15.63 -16.48
CA PRO A 175 -3.27 -14.57 -16.78
C PRO A 175 -2.63 -13.19 -16.58
N ILE A 176 -3.07 -12.21 -17.37
CA ILE A 176 -2.57 -10.83 -17.32
C ILE A 176 -3.11 -10.08 -16.09
N GLY A 177 -4.21 -10.57 -15.51
CA GLY A 177 -4.80 -10.07 -14.28
C GLY A 177 -5.97 -10.96 -13.82
N GLY A 178 -6.44 -10.72 -12.61
CA GLY A 178 -7.53 -11.47 -11.99
C GLY A 178 -7.09 -12.26 -10.77
N GLY A 179 -7.80 -12.04 -9.66
CA GLY A 179 -7.56 -12.61 -8.33
C GLY A 179 -8.34 -11.82 -7.26
N SER A 180 -9.52 -11.30 -7.63
CA SER A 180 -10.34 -10.40 -6.82
C SER A 180 -11.54 -11.13 -6.22
#